data_AF-A0A444W0Q8-F1
#
_entry.id   AF-A0A444W0Q8-F1
#
_cell.length_a   1.000
_cell.length_b   1.000
_cell.length_c   1.000
_cell.angle_alpha   90.00
_cell.angle_beta   90.00
_cell.angle_gamma   90.00
#
_symmetry.space_group_name_H-M   'P 1'
#
loop_
_entity.id
_entity.type
_entity.pdbx_description
1 polymer ?
#
loop_
_entity_poly.entity_id
_entity_poly.type
_entity_poly.pdbx_seq_one_letter_code
_entity_poly.pdbx_strand_id
1 'polypeptide(L)'
;MTPLNLTHQFDMIFTTSFKHTSKVLYEVEFSNSNVLEIIKKLNELRYKVENNITTGKHVGAQIDTTDVQLALSTLEKISEHYMKITGLTEVSVNTKTYKMISYVRDSERLNVKDVAKEVLDEVLNPEKKDKKLTREEIIKFGAEQKTLERKLELLKKQGKL
;
A
#
# COMPACT_ATOMS: atom_id res chain seq x y z
N MET A 1 2.54 -7.55 -2.82
CA MET A 1 2.48 -6.40 -1.90
C MET A 1 1.73 -5.31 -2.64
N THR A 2 0.69 -4.73 -2.04
CA THR A 2 -0.09 -3.67 -2.72
C THR A 2 0.74 -2.38 -2.80
N PRO A 3 0.60 -1.58 -3.87
CA PRO A 3 1.17 -0.23 -3.94
C PRO A 3 0.95 0.62 -2.67
N LEU A 4 -0.22 0.55 -2.02
CA LEU A 4 -0.49 1.25 -0.77
C LEU A 4 0.44 0.79 0.35
N ASN A 5 0.62 -0.52 0.52
CA ASN A 5 1.55 -1.08 1.51
C ASN A 5 3.00 -0.65 1.24
N LEU A 6 3.40 -0.56 -0.04
CA LEU A 6 4.72 -0.04 -0.41
C LEU A 6 4.89 1.43 0.00
N THR A 7 3.87 2.27 -0.23
CA THR A 7 3.95 3.69 0.18
C THR A 7 4.01 3.85 1.69
N HIS A 8 3.29 3.04 2.47
CA HIS A 8 3.37 3.05 3.93
C HIS A 8 4.73 2.57 4.42
N GLN A 9 5.26 1.50 3.82
CA GLN A 9 6.58 0.99 4.15
C GLN A 9 7.66 2.04 3.88
N PHE A 10 7.59 2.75 2.75
CA PHE A 10 8.54 3.81 2.44
C PHE A 10 8.47 4.95 3.47
N ASP A 11 7.28 5.39 3.86
CA ASP A 11 7.11 6.45 4.87
C ASP A 11 7.64 6.02 6.25
N MET A 12 7.51 4.75 6.61
CA MET A 12 8.01 4.20 7.88
C MET A 12 9.53 4.07 7.93
N ILE A 13 10.18 3.81 6.79
CA ILE A 13 11.65 3.67 6.73
C ILE A 13 12.29 5.04 6.55
N PHE A 14 11.79 5.83 5.59
CA PHE A 14 12.38 7.08 5.13
C PHE A 14 12.00 8.29 6.01
N THR A 15 12.13 8.09 7.31
CA THR A 15 11.74 9.00 8.39
C THR A 15 12.74 10.14 8.59
N THR A 16 12.38 11.10 9.45
CA THR A 16 13.27 12.20 9.85
C THR A 16 14.53 11.69 10.55
N SER A 17 14.43 10.64 11.37
CA SER A 17 15.58 10.01 12.03
C SER A 17 16.51 9.36 11.02
N PHE A 18 15.99 8.63 10.03
CA PHE A 18 16.77 8.07 8.94
C PHE A 18 17.56 9.15 8.19
N LYS A 19 16.88 10.24 7.80
CA LYS A 19 17.51 11.38 7.11
C LYS A 19 18.55 12.08 7.97
N HIS A 20 18.28 12.25 9.26
CA HIS A 20 19.20 12.86 10.20
C HIS A 20 20.47 12.02 10.38
N THR A 21 20.34 10.72 10.63
CA THR A 21 21.50 9.82 10.75
C THR A 21 22.30 9.79 9.45
N SER A 22 21.64 9.71 8.29
CA SER A 22 22.31 9.78 6.98
C SER A 22 23.16 11.03 6.82
N LYS A 23 22.62 12.20 7.23
CA LYS A 23 23.33 13.48 7.18
C LYS A 23 24.48 13.56 8.18
N VAL A 24 24.27 13.14 9.43
CA VAL A 24 25.26 13.30 10.50
C VAL A 24 26.40 12.28 10.40
N LEU A 25 26.05 10.99 10.29
CA LEU A 25 27.01 9.90 10.34
C LEU A 25 27.70 9.65 8.99
N TYR A 26 27.00 9.90 7.88
CA TYR A 26 27.49 9.58 6.53
C TYR A 26 27.62 10.80 5.60
N GLU A 27 27.30 12.01 6.06
CA GLU A 27 27.34 13.23 5.22
C GLU A 27 26.47 13.14 3.95
N VAL A 28 25.41 12.33 3.99
CA VAL A 28 24.45 12.20 2.89
C VAL A 28 23.19 12.97 3.23
N GLU A 29 22.98 14.10 2.56
CA GLU A 29 21.80 14.94 2.74
C GLU A 29 20.76 14.75 1.65
N PHE A 30 19.51 14.52 2.07
CA PHE A 30 18.33 14.46 1.21
C PHE A 30 17.62 15.83 1.20
N SER A 31 18.18 16.79 0.46
CA SER A 31 17.76 18.20 0.48
C SER A 31 16.49 18.49 -0.34
N ASN A 32 16.15 17.63 -1.29
CA ASN A 32 14.93 17.78 -2.07
C ASN A 32 14.16 16.47 -2.22
N SER A 33 12.97 16.61 -2.80
CA SER A 33 12.01 15.52 -2.97
C SER A 33 12.02 14.90 -4.37
N ASN A 34 13.02 15.19 -5.22
CA ASN A 34 13.12 14.57 -6.55
C ASN A 34 13.42 13.08 -6.43
N VAL A 35 12.65 12.23 -7.13
CA VAL A 35 12.77 10.77 -7.03
C VAL A 35 14.17 10.30 -7.44
N LEU A 36 14.66 10.73 -8.61
CA LEU A 36 15.98 10.31 -9.11
C LEU A 36 17.13 10.75 -8.20
N GLU A 37 17.00 11.92 -7.57
CA GLU A 37 18.02 12.42 -6.67
C GLU A 37 18.03 11.65 -5.34
N ILE A 38 16.85 11.30 -4.82
CA ILE A 38 16.75 10.43 -3.65
C ILE A 38 17.35 9.06 -3.97
N ILE A 39 17.07 8.47 -5.13
CA ILE A 39 17.68 7.20 -5.57
C ILE A 39 19.22 7.33 -5.62
N LYS A 40 19.75 8.41 -6.19
CA LYS A 40 21.19 8.67 -6.23
C LYS A 40 21.78 8.77 -4.83
N LYS A 41 21.11 9.49 -3.92
CA LYS A 41 21.55 9.67 -2.53
C LYS A 41 21.43 8.39 -1.70
N LEU A 42 20.43 7.55 -1.94
CA LEU A 42 20.32 6.23 -1.32
C LEU A 42 21.44 5.30 -1.78
N ASN A 43 21.82 5.34 -3.06
CA ASN A 43 22.99 4.59 -3.54
C ASN A 43 24.31 5.10 -2.95
N GLU A 44 24.49 6.42 -2.84
CA GLU A 44 25.64 7.02 -2.14
C GLU A 44 25.70 6.57 -0.67
N LEU A 45 24.56 6.59 0.03
CA LEU A 45 24.45 6.13 1.40
C LEU A 45 24.78 4.65 1.53
N ARG A 46 24.23 3.80 0.65
CA ARG A 46 24.50 2.35 0.65
C ARG A 46 25.99 2.07 0.55
N TYR A 47 26.66 2.72 -0.40
CA TYR A 47 28.11 2.60 -0.57
C TYR A 47 28.87 2.98 0.71
N LYS A 48 28.51 4.09 1.35
CA LYS A 48 29.18 4.53 2.59
C LYS A 48 28.93 3.58 3.75
N VAL A 49 27.72 3.05 3.90
CA VAL A 49 27.36 2.07 4.94
C VAL A 49 28.12 0.76 4.73
N GLU A 50 28.11 0.20 3.53
CA GLU A 50 28.79 -1.06 3.19
C GLU A 50 30.30 -1.00 3.42
N ASN A 51 30.91 0.16 3.16
CA ASN A 51 32.35 0.38 3.30
C ASN A 51 32.73 1.00 4.67
N ASN A 52 31.77 1.14 5.60
CA ASN A 52 31.98 1.77 6.91
C ASN A 52 32.61 3.18 6.84
N ILE A 53 32.29 3.95 5.79
CA ILE A 53 32.78 5.31 5.59
C ILE A 53 31.90 6.26 6.41
N THR A 54 32.32 6.55 7.63
CA THR A 54 31.58 7.41 8.56
C THR A 54 32.36 8.69 8.90
N THR A 55 31.64 9.71 9.38
CA THR A 55 32.22 10.96 9.88
C THR A 55 32.80 10.83 11.30
N GLY A 56 32.64 9.67 11.96
CA GLY A 56 33.00 9.45 13.36
C GLY A 56 32.06 10.10 14.39
N LYS A 57 30.98 10.76 13.94
CA LYS A 57 29.98 11.37 14.83
C LYS A 57 29.06 10.32 15.43
N HIS A 58 28.57 10.56 16.64
CA HIS A 58 27.61 9.67 17.29
C HIS A 58 26.17 10.06 16.95
N VAL A 59 25.30 9.06 16.78
CA VAL A 59 23.87 9.20 16.51
C VAL A 59 23.10 8.18 17.37
N GLY A 60 21.88 8.53 17.79
CA GLY A 60 21.07 7.66 18.66
C GLY A 60 20.47 6.44 17.96
N ALA A 61 20.28 6.49 16.64
CA ALA A 61 19.79 5.37 15.84
C ALA A 61 20.79 5.09 14.72
N GLN A 62 21.28 3.85 14.65
CA GLN A 62 22.11 3.39 13.54
C GLN A 62 21.25 2.99 12.35
N ILE A 63 21.83 3.13 11.16
CA ILE A 63 21.26 2.66 9.90
C ILE A 63 22.20 1.57 9.39
N ASP A 64 21.64 0.42 9.02
CA ASP A 64 22.39 -0.66 8.39
C ASP A 64 22.18 -0.70 6.87
N THR A 65 22.93 -1.56 6.18
CA THR A 65 22.80 -1.73 4.72
C THR A 65 21.40 -2.20 4.33
N THR A 66 20.75 -3.00 5.19
CA THR A 66 19.41 -3.55 4.97
C THR A 66 18.37 -2.44 4.92
N ASP A 67 18.44 -1.48 5.85
CA ASP A 67 17.56 -0.32 5.93
C ASP A 67 17.63 0.51 4.64
N VAL A 68 18.85 0.78 4.17
CA VAL A 68 19.08 1.56 2.94
C VAL A 68 18.57 0.79 1.73
N GLN A 69 18.87 -0.51 1.65
CA GLN A 69 18.40 -1.36 0.55
C GLN A 69 16.88 -1.49 0.54
N LEU A 70 16.25 -1.53 1.72
CA LEU A 70 14.80 -1.57 1.85
C LEU A 70 14.17 -0.25 1.37
N ALA A 71 14.74 0.89 1.76
CA ALA A 71 14.29 2.19 1.27
C ALA A 71 14.41 2.30 -0.26
N LEU A 72 15.57 1.89 -0.81
CA LEU A 72 15.84 1.94 -2.25
C LEU A 72 14.89 1.06 -3.04
N SER A 73 14.81 -0.23 -2.70
CA SER A 73 13.94 -1.19 -3.40
C SER A 73 12.45 -0.85 -3.26
N THR A 74 12.04 -0.26 -2.15
CA THR A 74 10.65 0.20 -1.97
C THR A 74 10.36 1.38 -2.90
N LEU A 75 11.26 2.36 -2.99
CA LEU A 75 11.10 3.53 -3.87
C LEU A 75 11.10 3.13 -5.36
N GLU A 76 11.95 2.18 -5.75
CA GLU A 76 12.00 1.62 -7.10
C GLU A 76 10.66 0.95 -7.46
N LYS A 77 10.12 0.10 -6.58
CA LYS A 77 8.80 -0.53 -6.80
C LYS A 77 7.67 0.50 -6.89
N ILE A 78 7.68 1.54 -6.05
CA ILE A 78 6.69 2.63 -6.16
C ILE A 78 6.82 3.32 -7.52
N SER A 79 8.05 3.54 -8.00
CA SER A 79 8.33 4.14 -9.31
C SER A 79 7.82 3.27 -10.45
N GLU A 80 8.03 1.95 -10.38
CA GLU A 80 7.47 1.00 -11.35
C GLU A 80 5.95 1.04 -11.40
N HIS A 81 5.29 1.07 -10.23
CA HIS A 81 3.83 1.19 -10.18
C HIS A 81 3.36 2.52 -10.77
N TYR A 82 4.02 3.62 -10.43
CA TYR A 82 3.71 4.93 -11.00
C TYR A 82 3.84 4.94 -12.53
N MET A 83 4.91 4.36 -13.07
CA MET A 83 5.12 4.24 -14.52
C MET A 83 4.02 3.39 -15.18
N LYS A 84 3.61 2.29 -14.55
CA LYS A 84 2.49 1.45 -15.03
C LYS A 84 1.15 2.21 -15.07
N ILE A 85 0.85 3.02 -14.05
CA ILE A 85 -0.39 3.81 -13.97
C ILE A 85 -0.40 4.93 -15.02
N THR A 86 0.75 5.58 -15.22
CA THR A 86 0.87 6.75 -16.11
C THR A 86 1.20 6.40 -17.56
N GLY A 87 1.57 5.14 -17.84
CA GLY A 87 2.03 4.70 -19.16
C GLY A 87 3.41 5.24 -19.55
N LEU A 88 4.18 5.76 -18.58
CA LEU A 88 5.53 6.27 -18.82
C LEU A 88 6.55 5.13 -18.86
N THR A 89 7.58 5.27 -19.69
CA THR A 89 8.71 4.32 -19.74
C THR A 89 9.80 4.65 -18.72
N GLU A 90 9.87 5.90 -18.26
CA GLU A 90 10.86 6.37 -17.30
C GLU A 90 10.29 7.45 -16.37
N VAL A 91 10.87 7.57 -15.18
CA VAL A 91 10.52 8.63 -14.23
C VAL A 91 11.18 9.93 -14.66
N SER A 92 10.38 10.98 -14.90
CA SER A 92 10.90 12.30 -15.24
C SER A 92 11.81 12.85 -14.13
N VAL A 93 12.86 13.57 -14.51
CA VAL A 93 13.86 14.18 -13.60
C VAL A 93 13.23 15.07 -12.52
N ASN A 94 12.09 15.70 -12.85
CA ASN A 94 11.40 16.63 -11.94
C ASN A 94 10.29 15.98 -11.12
N THR A 95 10.14 14.65 -11.21
CA THR A 95 9.11 13.91 -10.48
C THR A 95 9.39 14.01 -8.99
N LYS A 96 8.46 14.60 -8.26
CA LYS A 96 8.54 14.71 -6.81
C LYS A 96 7.95 13.47 -6.15
N THR A 97 8.63 12.95 -5.14
CA THR A 97 8.28 11.71 -4.44
C THR A 97 6.88 11.77 -3.84
N TYR A 98 6.48 12.89 -3.24
CA TYR A 98 5.14 13.06 -2.68
C TYR A 98 4.04 13.03 -3.75
N LYS A 99 4.30 13.59 -4.95
CA LYS A 99 3.36 13.52 -6.08
C LYS A 99 3.23 12.09 -6.57
N MET A 100 4.36 11.42 -6.77
CA MET A 100 4.40 10.02 -7.21
C MET A 100 3.64 9.11 -6.23
N ILE A 101 3.92 9.23 -4.93
CA ILE A 101 3.23 8.48 -3.87
C ILE A 101 1.73 8.78 -3.87
N SER A 102 1.31 10.04 -4.03
CA SER A 102 -0.11 10.39 -4.11
C SER A 102 -0.80 9.68 -5.28
N TYR A 103 -0.22 9.75 -6.49
CA TYR A 103 -0.76 9.07 -7.67
C TYR A 103 -0.92 7.57 -7.46
N VAL A 104 0.08 6.93 -6.86
CA VAL A 104 0.04 5.50 -6.56
C VAL A 104 -1.06 5.18 -5.55
N ARG A 105 -1.19 5.96 -4.47
CA ARG A 105 -2.27 5.80 -3.47
C ARG A 105 -3.65 6.00 -4.07
N ASP A 106 -3.81 7.05 -4.88
CA ASP A 106 -5.10 7.40 -5.46
C ASP A 106 -5.53 6.41 -6.55
N SER A 107 -4.59 5.74 -7.23
CA SER A 107 -4.89 4.67 -8.18
C SER A 107 -5.47 3.40 -7.53
N GLU A 108 -5.14 3.13 -6.27
CA GLU A 108 -5.66 1.97 -5.53
C GLU A 108 -6.90 2.29 -4.70
N ARG A 109 -7.21 3.57 -4.49
CA ARG A 109 -8.48 3.97 -3.92
C ARG A 109 -9.56 3.63 -4.93
N LEU A 110 -10.20 2.48 -4.74
CA LEU A 110 -11.46 2.16 -5.39
C LEU A 110 -12.34 3.41 -5.32
N ASN A 111 -12.79 3.89 -6.48
CA ASN A 111 -13.71 5.01 -6.52
C ASN A 111 -14.91 4.60 -5.66
N VAL A 112 -15.26 5.39 -4.64
CA VAL A 112 -16.37 5.05 -3.74
C VAL A 112 -17.66 4.81 -4.55
N LYS A 113 -17.77 5.46 -5.71
CA LYS A 113 -18.83 5.21 -6.69
C LYS A 113 -18.77 3.83 -7.33
N ASP A 114 -17.59 3.30 -7.62
CA ASP A 114 -17.42 1.97 -8.23
C ASP A 114 -17.71 0.88 -7.20
N VAL A 115 -17.26 1.05 -5.94
CA VAL A 115 -17.63 0.13 -4.84
C VAL A 115 -19.13 0.19 -4.56
N ALA A 116 -19.70 1.40 -4.48
CA ALA A 116 -21.14 1.55 -4.27
C ALA A 116 -21.94 0.96 -5.43
N LYS A 117 -21.46 1.09 -6.67
CA LYS A 117 -22.07 0.50 -7.87
C LYS A 117 -21.95 -1.01 -7.87
N GLU A 118 -20.82 -1.57 -7.45
CA GLU A 118 -20.61 -3.02 -7.36
C GLU A 118 -21.51 -3.64 -6.28
N VAL A 119 -21.61 -2.99 -5.12
CA VAL A 119 -22.56 -3.37 -4.06
C VAL A 119 -24.00 -3.20 -4.50
N LEU A 120 -24.34 -2.10 -5.19
CA LEU A 120 -25.69 -1.90 -5.74
C LEU A 120 -26.01 -2.92 -6.82
N ASP A 121 -25.08 -3.26 -7.71
CA ASP A 121 -25.26 -4.26 -8.75
C ASP A 121 -25.39 -5.66 -8.12
N GLU A 122 -24.69 -5.97 -7.03
CA GLU A 122 -24.82 -7.24 -6.31
C GLU A 122 -26.14 -7.32 -5.51
N VAL A 123 -26.65 -6.19 -5.00
CA VAL A 123 -27.95 -6.09 -4.30
C VAL A 123 -29.13 -6.07 -5.29
N LEU A 124 -28.97 -5.39 -6.43
CA LEU A 124 -30.01 -5.25 -7.46
C LEU A 124 -30.05 -6.45 -8.41
N ASN A 125 -28.90 -7.06 -8.70
CA ASN A 125 -28.74 -8.27 -9.49
C ASN A 125 -27.94 -9.32 -8.71
N PRO A 126 -28.44 -9.79 -7.55
CA PRO A 126 -27.83 -10.92 -6.87
C PRO A 126 -27.80 -12.06 -7.89
N GLU A 127 -26.61 -12.62 -8.15
CA GLU A 127 -26.34 -13.59 -9.21
C GLU A 127 -27.63 -14.30 -9.64
N LYS A 128 -28.16 -13.93 -10.81
CA LYS A 128 -29.04 -14.86 -11.54
C LYS A 128 -28.15 -16.03 -11.92
N LYS A 129 -27.89 -16.92 -10.95
CA LYS A 129 -27.59 -18.30 -11.24
C LYS A 129 -28.80 -18.78 -12.00
N ASP A 130 -28.69 -18.77 -13.32
CA ASP A 130 -29.51 -19.56 -14.23
C ASP A 130 -29.24 -21.06 -13.98
N LYS A 131 -29.36 -21.50 -12.73
CA LYS A 131 -29.71 -22.86 -12.38
C LYS A 131 -31.20 -22.80 -12.10
N LYS A 132 -32.00 -23.35 -13.00
CA LYS A 132 -33.36 -23.80 -12.65
C LYS A 132 -33.19 -24.78 -11.49
N LEU A 133 -33.28 -24.28 -10.27
CA LEU A 133 -33.29 -25.11 -9.07
C LEU A 133 -34.46 -26.08 -9.19
N THR A 134 -34.19 -27.35 -8.97
CA THR A 134 -35.24 -28.37 -8.92
C THR A 134 -36.17 -28.08 -7.73
N ARG A 135 -37.40 -28.61 -7.76
CA ARG A 135 -38.40 -28.39 -6.67
C ARG A 135 -37.84 -28.70 -5.27
N GLU A 136 -36.96 -29.69 -5.17
CA GLU A 136 -36.33 -30.09 -3.91
C GLU A 136 -35.33 -29.05 -3.39
N GLU A 137 -34.54 -28.44 -4.27
CA GLU A 137 -33.57 -27.41 -3.92
C GLU A 137 -34.26 -26.11 -3.49
N ILE A 138 -35.41 -25.76 -4.11
CA ILE A 138 -36.23 -24.61 -3.71
C ILE A 138 -36.78 -24.81 -2.29
N ILE A 139 -37.25 -26.01 -1.96
CA ILE A 139 -37.77 -26.34 -0.62
C ILE A 139 -36.65 -26.28 0.41
N LYS A 140 -35.46 -26.82 0.08
CA LYS A 140 -34.30 -26.80 0.96
C LYS A 140 -33.82 -25.37 1.24
N PHE A 141 -33.73 -24.53 0.20
CA PHE A 141 -33.32 -23.14 0.33
C PHE A 141 -34.32 -22.32 1.17
N GLY A 142 -35.63 -22.54 0.97
CA GLY A 142 -36.68 -21.90 1.78
C GLY A 142 -36.64 -22.33 3.25
N ALA A 143 -36.29 -23.59 3.54
CA ALA A 143 -36.12 -24.08 4.90
C ALA A 143 -34.87 -23.48 5.57
N GLU A 144 -33.77 -23.32 4.84
CA GLU A 144 -32.54 -22.70 5.32
C GLU A 144 -32.75 -21.21 5.64
N GLN A 145 -33.45 -20.46 4.78
CA GLN A 145 -33.79 -19.05 5.03
C GLN A 145 -34.68 -18.88 6.27
N LYS A 146 -35.76 -19.66 6.42
CA LYS A 146 -36.61 -19.62 7.63
C LYS A 146 -35.84 -20.00 8.89
N THR A 147 -34.85 -20.87 8.79
CA THR A 147 -34.01 -21.26 9.92
C THR A 147 -33.08 -20.12 10.33
N LEU A 148 -32.51 -19.41 9.36
CA LEU A 148 -31.69 -18.22 9.57
C LEU A 148 -32.50 -17.07 10.19
N GLU A 149 -33.71 -16.82 9.68
CA GLU A 149 -34.64 -15.84 10.25
C GLU A 149 -34.98 -16.15 11.71
N ARG A 150 -35.30 -17.41 12.03
CA ARG A 150 -35.56 -17.84 13.42
C ARG A 150 -34.34 -17.68 14.31
N LYS A 151 -33.13 -17.98 13.82
CA LYS A 151 -31.89 -17.76 14.58
C LYS A 151 -31.66 -16.27 14.84
N LEU A 152 -31.91 -15.40 13.86
CA LEU A 152 -31.84 -13.95 14.00
C LEU A 152 -32.85 -13.42 15.02
N GLU A 153 -34.10 -13.89 14.98
CA GLU A 153 -35.11 -13.53 15.98
C GLU A 153 -34.74 -13.98 17.39
N LEU A 154 -34.17 -15.19 17.53
CA LEU A 154 -33.70 -15.70 18.82
C LEU A 154 -32.52 -14.87 19.34
N LEU A 155 -31.58 -14.47 18.49
CA LEU A 155 -30.47 -13.61 18.87
C LEU A 155 -30.93 -12.20 19.29
N LYS A 156 -31.91 -11.62 18.57
CA LYS A 156 -32.57 -10.36 18.96
C LYS A 156 -33.31 -10.47 20.29
N LYS A 157 -34.06 -11.56 20.51
CA LYS A 157 -34.74 -11.82 21.79
C LYS A 157 -33.77 -12.06 22.95
N GLN A 158 -32.58 -12.57 22.67
CA GLN A 158 -31.51 -12.77 23.66
C GLN A 158 -30.63 -11.53 23.89
N GLY A 159 -30.91 -10.40 23.23
CA GLY A 159 -30.15 -9.15 23.38
C GLY A 159 -28.68 -9.25 22.96
N LYS A 160 -28.34 -10.21 22.09
CA LYS A 160 -26.98 -10.42 21.57
C LYS A 160 -26.71 -9.67 20.25
N LEU A 161 -27.69 -8.88 19.81
CA LEU A 161 -27.69 -7.96 18.68
C LEU A 161 -28.55 -6.74 19.02
#